data_AF-A0A6P6XXM7-F1
#
_entry.id   AF-A0A6P6XXM7-F1
#
_cell.length_a   1.000
_cell.length_b   1.000
_cell.length_c   1.000
_cell.angle_alpha   90.00
_cell.angle_beta   90.00
_cell.angle_gamma   90.00
#
_symmetry.space_group_name_H-M   'P 1'
#
loop_
_entity.id
_entity.type
_entity.pdbx_description
1 polymer ?
#
loop_
_entity_poly.entity_id
_entity_poly.type
_entity_poly.pdbx_seq_one_letter_code
_entity_poly.pdbx_strand_id
1 'polypeptide(L)'
;MFYHQCITTTATMIIIINLLMVIVMIETNSNNDNKKKIDLMEMESYLPKESFDSFDPDILLRRSNHSIYVQYISTMTTTIMIDMNENQLSSSSSSSSSSLIINQLRAVPTSDGQIRQYWLKDFQKIDDNIALKTNGRIRMFEDELSFRAVEYNDSGIYTCADISNINGVRFLHFRLFVRSYNSNWLEISNPIAVMKVTLLFTILCIILPWILYRYQNFDRKLIRKYYVEMKVTKSMLRREKRLIEY
;
A
#
# COMPACT_ATOMS: atom_id res chain seq x y z
N MET A 1 16.38 -35.54 19.09
CA MET A 1 17.08 -34.23 19.09
C MET A 1 17.30 -33.67 17.68
N PHE A 2 17.93 -34.40 16.76
CA PHE A 2 18.21 -33.93 15.38
C PHE A 2 17.01 -33.34 14.60
N TYR A 3 15.81 -33.87 14.79
CA TYR A 3 14.61 -33.41 14.06
C TYR A 3 14.15 -32.01 14.50
N HIS A 4 14.33 -31.66 15.77
CA HIS A 4 13.95 -30.34 16.29
C HIS A 4 14.92 -29.26 15.81
N GLN A 5 16.22 -29.62 15.73
CA GLN A 5 17.27 -28.76 15.17
C GLN A 5 17.05 -28.47 13.68
N CYS A 6 16.60 -29.47 12.91
CA CYS A 6 16.35 -29.33 11.47
C CYS A 6 15.13 -28.41 11.17
N ILE A 7 14.10 -28.45 12.01
CA ILE A 7 12.93 -27.56 11.90
C ILE A 7 13.31 -26.12 12.26
N THR A 8 14.11 -25.93 13.31
CA THR A 8 14.55 -24.58 13.69
C THR A 8 15.46 -23.96 12.64
N THR A 9 16.35 -24.73 12.01
CA THR A 9 17.26 -24.19 10.97
C THR A 9 16.54 -23.89 9.66
N THR A 10 15.53 -24.67 9.30
CA THR A 10 14.71 -24.38 8.10
C THR A 10 13.83 -23.16 8.32
N ALA A 11 13.21 -23.02 9.50
CA ALA A 11 12.45 -21.83 9.85
C ALA A 11 13.31 -20.55 9.85
N THR A 12 14.52 -20.60 10.42
CA THR A 12 15.43 -19.44 10.41
C THR A 12 15.92 -19.10 9.00
N MET A 13 16.21 -20.09 8.15
CA MET A 13 16.56 -19.85 6.74
C MET A 13 15.43 -19.17 5.97
N ILE A 14 14.18 -19.57 6.18
CA ILE A 14 13.01 -18.94 5.53
C ILE A 14 12.87 -17.48 5.99
N ILE A 15 13.04 -17.22 7.29
CA ILE A 15 12.99 -15.85 7.83
C ILE A 15 14.12 -14.99 7.22
N ILE A 16 15.35 -15.53 7.15
CA ILE A 16 16.50 -14.82 6.58
C ILE A 16 16.29 -14.52 5.09
N ILE A 17 15.78 -15.49 4.31
CA ILE A 17 15.50 -15.29 2.87
C ILE A 17 14.43 -14.21 2.67
N ASN A 18 13.36 -14.24 3.46
CA ASN A 18 12.31 -13.22 3.40
C ASN A 18 12.85 -11.84 3.79
N LEU A 19 13.71 -11.76 4.82
CA LEU A 19 14.34 -10.51 5.24
C LEU A 19 15.26 -9.94 4.14
N LEU A 20 16.06 -10.80 3.49
CA LEU A 20 16.93 -10.44 2.37
C LEU A 20 16.14 -9.94 1.17
N MET A 21 15.02 -10.59 0.83
CA MET A 21 14.13 -10.14 -0.25
C MET A 21 13.53 -8.75 0.05
N VAL A 22 13.15 -8.48 1.30
CA VAL A 22 12.65 -7.16 1.71
C VAL A 22 13.75 -6.10 1.60
N ILE A 23 14.97 -6.41 2.04
CA ILE A 23 16.12 -5.48 1.93
C ILE A 23 16.42 -5.15 0.47
N VAL A 24 16.49 -6.17 -0.41
CA VAL A 24 16.73 -5.97 -1.85
C VAL A 24 15.60 -5.16 -2.50
N MET A 25 14.34 -5.36 -2.11
CA MET A 25 13.23 -4.53 -2.58
C MET A 25 13.35 -3.07 -2.12
N ILE A 26 13.75 -2.82 -0.87
CA ILE A 26 13.96 -1.45 -0.37
C ILE A 26 15.09 -0.75 -1.14
N GLU A 27 16.20 -1.46 -1.37
CA GLU A 27 17.39 -0.90 -2.02
C GLU A 27 17.17 -0.64 -3.52
N THR A 28 16.46 -1.55 -4.22
CA THR A 28 16.07 -1.33 -5.63
C THR A 28 15.08 -0.18 -5.78
N ASN A 29 14.16 0.00 -4.83
CA ASN A 29 13.23 1.12 -4.84
C ASN A 29 13.94 2.45 -4.56
N SER A 30 14.88 2.48 -3.61
CA SER A 30 15.69 3.66 -3.30
C SER A 30 16.56 4.10 -4.50
N ASN A 31 17.16 3.15 -5.22
CA ASN A 31 17.93 3.46 -6.42
C ASN A 31 17.07 4.01 -7.58
N ASN A 32 15.84 3.52 -7.72
CA ASN A 32 14.91 4.07 -8.72
C ASN A 32 14.46 5.50 -8.39
N ASP A 33 14.25 5.82 -7.11
CA ASP A 33 13.89 7.17 -6.68
C ASP A 33 15.06 8.16 -6.88
N ASN A 34 16.30 7.73 -6.63
CA ASN A 34 17.49 8.54 -6.90
C ASN A 34 17.68 8.80 -8.40
N LYS A 35 17.43 7.80 -9.25
CA LYS A 35 17.49 7.96 -10.70
C LYS A 35 16.43 8.95 -11.21
N LYS A 36 15.18 8.83 -10.72
CA LYS A 36 14.12 9.79 -11.05
C LYS A 36 14.40 11.21 -10.56
N LYS A 37 15.09 11.38 -9.42
CA LYS A 37 15.45 12.69 -8.90
C LYS A 37 16.52 13.38 -9.76
N ILE A 38 17.45 12.61 -10.32
CA ILE A 38 18.46 13.11 -11.27
C ILE A 38 17.75 13.55 -12.57
N ASP A 39 16.84 12.73 -13.10
CA ASP A 39 16.08 13.05 -14.31
C ASP A 39 15.16 14.29 -14.12
N LEU A 40 14.59 14.48 -12.90
CA LEU A 40 13.77 15.65 -12.58
C LEU A 40 14.61 16.94 -12.48
N MET A 41 15.81 16.86 -11.89
CA MET A 41 16.73 18.02 -11.78
C MET A 41 17.24 18.46 -13.15
N GLU A 42 17.37 17.53 -14.11
CA GLU A 42 17.75 17.85 -15.49
C GLU A 42 16.59 18.53 -16.24
N MET A 43 15.33 18.18 -15.93
CA MET A 43 14.14 18.76 -16.56
C MET A 43 13.77 20.16 -16.02
N GLU A 44 14.06 20.48 -14.75
CA GLU A 44 13.86 21.82 -14.17
C GLU A 44 14.77 22.90 -14.80
N SER A 45 15.85 22.50 -15.50
CA SER A 45 16.73 23.44 -16.21
C SER A 45 16.14 24.02 -17.51
N TYR A 46 14.99 23.49 -17.97
CA TYR A 46 14.35 23.87 -19.23
C TYR A 46 13.00 24.60 -19.09
N LEU A 47 12.53 24.86 -17.86
CA LEU A 47 11.28 25.61 -17.68
C LEU A 47 11.52 27.13 -17.79
N PRO A 48 10.75 27.85 -18.63
CA PRO A 48 10.88 29.30 -18.76
C PRO A 48 10.51 29.98 -17.44
N LYS A 49 11.41 30.84 -16.95
CA LYS A 49 11.16 31.77 -15.84
C LYS A 49 10.17 32.84 -16.30
N GLU A 50 8.89 32.53 -16.36
CA GLU A 50 7.85 33.56 -16.44
C GLU A 50 7.64 34.15 -15.04
N SER A 51 7.73 35.48 -15.00
CA SER A 51 7.60 36.34 -13.83
C SER A 51 6.22 36.22 -13.18
N PHE A 52 6.19 35.74 -11.94
CA PHE A 52 5.04 35.83 -11.03
C PHE A 52 4.87 37.28 -10.57
N ASP A 53 4.33 38.13 -11.44
CA ASP A 53 3.78 39.43 -11.07
C ASP A 53 2.25 39.34 -11.12
N SER A 54 1.64 39.03 -9.96
CA SER A 54 0.26 39.38 -9.55
C SER A 54 -0.33 38.36 -8.58
N PHE A 55 0.33 38.15 -7.44
CA PHE A 55 -0.38 37.68 -6.25
C PHE A 55 -0.53 38.88 -5.34
N ASP A 56 -1.72 39.48 -5.32
CA ASP A 56 -2.06 40.64 -4.50
C ASP A 56 -2.32 40.17 -3.05
N PRO A 57 -1.38 40.36 -2.10
CA PRO A 57 -1.53 39.89 -0.73
C PRO A 57 -2.45 40.80 0.11
N ASP A 58 -2.90 41.93 -0.44
CA ASP A 58 -3.62 42.96 0.31
C ASP A 58 -5.12 42.67 0.50
N ILE A 59 -5.66 41.62 -0.14
CA ILE A 59 -7.07 41.22 0.03
C ILE A 59 -7.35 40.53 1.39
N LEU A 60 -6.32 40.10 2.14
CA LEU A 60 -6.50 39.47 3.46
C LEU A 60 -6.09 40.34 4.66
N LEU A 61 -5.62 41.57 4.43
CA LEU A 61 -5.07 42.43 5.49
C LEU A 61 -5.91 43.68 5.77
N ARG A 62 -7.24 43.55 5.82
CA ARG A 62 -8.10 44.62 6.36
C ARG A 62 -8.75 44.25 7.70
N ARG A 63 -8.14 44.80 8.74
CA ARG A 63 -8.62 45.01 10.13
C ARG A 63 -8.80 43.77 11.02
N SER A 64 -7.74 43.44 11.76
CA SER A 64 -7.84 43.37 13.22
C SER A 64 -6.45 43.51 13.85
N ASN A 65 -6.30 44.40 14.83
CA ASN A 65 -5.07 44.65 15.60
C ASN A 65 -4.78 43.49 16.58
N HIS A 66 -4.71 42.26 16.10
CA HIS A 66 -4.27 41.10 16.89
C HIS A 66 -3.21 40.38 16.07
N SER A 67 -2.01 40.27 16.64
CA SER A 67 -0.89 39.50 16.10
C SER A 67 -1.34 38.05 15.89
N ILE A 68 -1.50 37.65 14.63
CA ILE A 68 -1.74 36.26 14.24
C ILE A 68 -0.42 35.52 14.36
N TYR A 69 -0.30 34.67 15.38
CA TYR A 69 0.80 33.71 15.47
C TYR A 69 0.56 32.62 14.42
N VAL A 70 1.37 32.60 13.36
CA VAL A 70 1.42 31.47 12.42
C VAL A 70 2.21 30.35 13.10
N GLN A 71 1.50 29.48 13.82
CA GLN A 71 2.11 28.28 14.38
C GLN A 71 2.26 27.24 13.26
N TYR A 72 3.50 27.05 12.79
CA TYR A 72 3.85 25.93 11.92
C TYR A 72 3.73 24.63 12.72
N ILE A 73 2.52 24.07 12.80
CA ILE A 73 2.33 22.69 13.19
C ILE A 73 2.68 21.88 11.96
N SER A 74 3.90 21.34 11.92
CA SER A 74 4.34 20.35 10.93
C SER A 74 3.39 19.15 11.00
N THR A 75 2.40 19.12 10.12
CA THR A 75 1.43 18.04 10.02
C THR A 75 1.97 16.98 9.07
N MET A 76 1.92 15.72 9.51
CA MET A 76 2.39 14.55 8.78
C MET A 76 1.84 14.55 7.34
N THR A 77 2.74 14.56 6.35
CA THR A 77 2.36 14.35 4.95
C THR A 77 1.90 12.90 4.79
N THR A 78 0.62 12.70 4.52
CA THR A 78 0.09 11.36 4.22
C THR A 78 0.18 11.14 2.71
N THR A 79 0.88 10.09 2.30
CA THR A 79 1.00 9.70 0.90
C THR A 79 -0.07 8.67 0.57
N ILE A 80 -0.95 8.99 -0.38
CA ILE A 80 -1.98 8.08 -0.89
C ILE A 80 -1.53 7.61 -2.28
N MET A 81 -1.31 6.31 -2.43
CA MET A 81 -1.01 5.68 -3.72
C MET A 81 -2.27 5.00 -4.24
N ILE A 82 -2.65 5.33 -5.47
CA ILE A 82 -3.80 4.72 -6.15
C ILE A 82 -3.32 4.04 -7.41
N ASP A 83 -3.57 2.74 -7.46
CA ASP A 83 -3.18 1.88 -8.56
C ASP A 83 -4.36 1.75 -9.53
N MET A 84 -4.16 2.19 -10.78
CA MET A 84 -5.15 2.01 -11.84
C MET A 84 -4.76 0.87 -12.77
N ASN A 85 -5.76 0.08 -13.17
CA ASN A 85 -5.61 -0.98 -14.16
C ASN A 85 -5.75 -0.39 -15.58
N GLU A 86 -4.82 -0.70 -16.49
CA GLU A 86 -4.83 -0.24 -17.89
C GLU A 86 -6.14 -0.54 -18.64
N ASN A 87 -6.82 -1.63 -18.28
CA ASN A 87 -8.11 -1.99 -18.89
C ASN A 87 -9.26 -1.02 -18.56
N GLN A 88 -9.09 -0.17 -17.53
CA GLN A 88 -10.05 0.89 -17.20
C GLN A 88 -9.79 2.20 -17.94
N LEU A 89 -8.64 2.36 -18.59
CA LEU A 89 -8.31 3.56 -19.38
C LEU A 89 -8.90 3.54 -20.79
N SER A 90 -9.19 2.36 -21.34
CA SER A 90 -9.59 2.18 -22.74
C SER A 90 -11.10 1.97 -22.95
N SER A 91 -11.88 1.87 -21.88
CA SER A 91 -13.32 1.61 -21.95
C SER A 91 -14.12 2.74 -21.30
N SER A 92 -14.61 3.66 -22.13
CA SER A 92 -15.57 4.71 -21.75
C SER A 92 -16.95 4.19 -21.29
N SER A 93 -17.11 2.88 -21.07
CA SER A 93 -18.41 2.24 -20.86
C SER A 93 -18.47 1.08 -19.84
N SER A 94 -17.38 0.68 -19.17
CA SER A 94 -17.47 -0.35 -18.11
C SER A 94 -17.21 0.19 -16.71
N SER A 95 -18.31 0.24 -15.95
CA SER A 95 -18.49 0.72 -14.58
C SER A 95 -17.71 -0.07 -13.53
N SER A 96 -16.40 0.14 -13.46
CA SER A 96 -15.63 -0.17 -12.25
C SER A 96 -14.82 1.07 -11.85
N SER A 97 -15.54 2.15 -11.55
CA SER A 97 -14.95 3.42 -11.18
C SER A 97 -14.29 3.32 -9.80
N SER A 98 -12.96 3.34 -9.76
CA SER A 98 -12.18 3.46 -8.53
C SER A 98 -12.47 4.81 -7.88
N SER A 99 -13.38 4.82 -6.91
CA SER A 99 -13.73 6.04 -6.17
C SER A 99 -12.73 6.28 -5.04
N LEU A 100 -12.10 7.45 -5.02
CA LEU A 100 -11.30 7.92 -3.89
C LEU A 100 -12.08 8.98 -3.14
N ILE A 101 -12.15 8.83 -1.82
CA ILE A 101 -12.63 9.89 -0.93
C ILE A 101 -11.48 10.22 0.02
N ILE A 102 -11.05 11.48 0.01
CA ILE A 102 -10.05 11.98 0.95
C ILE A 102 -10.82 12.65 2.09
N ASN A 103 -11.02 11.90 3.18
CA ASN A 103 -11.67 12.42 4.39
C ASN A 103 -10.69 13.25 5.19
N GLN A 104 -11.15 14.40 5.68
CA GLN A 104 -10.36 15.31 6.51
C GLN A 104 -10.51 15.03 8.02
N LEU A 105 -9.63 15.67 8.80
CA LEU A 105 -9.83 15.99 10.21
C LEU A 105 -11.14 16.79 10.39
N ARG A 106 -11.91 16.46 11.42
CA ARG A 106 -13.18 17.12 11.78
C ARG A 106 -13.04 18.65 11.78
N ALA A 107 -13.81 19.34 10.92
CA ALA A 107 -13.85 20.80 10.88
C ALA A 107 -14.20 21.37 12.26
N VAL A 108 -13.45 22.39 12.69
CA VAL A 108 -13.72 23.07 13.97
C VAL A 108 -14.50 24.34 13.66
N PRO A 109 -15.76 24.46 14.12
CA PRO A 109 -16.54 25.67 13.87
C PRO A 109 -15.81 26.88 14.47
N THR A 110 -15.73 27.95 13.69
CA THR A 110 -15.26 29.25 14.13
C THR A 110 -16.25 29.88 15.13
N SER A 111 -15.84 30.95 15.79
CA SER A 111 -16.67 31.67 16.78
C SER A 111 -17.94 32.31 16.19
N ASP A 112 -17.99 32.53 14.87
CA ASP A 112 -19.16 32.96 14.09
C ASP A 112 -20.02 31.78 13.59
N GLY A 113 -19.63 30.54 13.88
CA GLY A 113 -20.34 29.32 13.47
C GLY A 113 -20.18 28.95 12.00
N GLN A 114 -19.33 29.66 11.24
CA GLN A 114 -19.11 29.41 9.81
C GLN A 114 -17.83 28.61 9.57
N ILE A 115 -17.96 27.38 9.09
CA ILE A 115 -16.80 26.59 8.66
C ILE A 115 -16.21 27.24 7.41
N ARG A 116 -14.95 27.69 7.50
CA ARG A 116 -14.20 28.29 6.39
C ARG A 116 -13.08 27.35 5.98
N GLN A 117 -13.45 26.35 5.19
CA GLN A 117 -12.55 25.37 4.63
C GLN A 117 -12.39 25.58 3.12
N TYR A 118 -11.18 25.34 2.62
CA TYR A 118 -10.93 25.28 1.18
C TYR A 118 -9.84 24.28 0.86
N TRP A 119 -9.92 23.73 -0.34
CA TRP A 119 -8.94 22.80 -0.88
C TRP A 119 -8.01 23.49 -1.87
N LEU A 120 -6.74 23.12 -1.82
CA LEU A 120 -5.74 23.50 -2.80
C LEU A 120 -5.16 22.24 -3.46
N LYS A 121 -4.84 22.35 -4.74
CA LYS A 121 -4.00 21.38 -5.46
C LYS A 121 -2.75 22.11 -5.93
N ASP A 122 -1.59 21.58 -5.56
CA ASP A 122 -0.29 22.17 -5.91
C ASP A 122 -0.21 23.67 -5.55
N PHE A 123 -0.74 24.01 -4.37
CA PHE A 123 -0.85 25.37 -3.82
C PHE A 123 -1.78 26.32 -4.58
N GLN A 124 -2.55 25.83 -5.55
CA GLN A 124 -3.60 26.58 -6.23
C GLN A 124 -4.97 26.21 -5.67
N LYS A 125 -5.80 27.21 -5.36
CA LYS A 125 -7.16 26.98 -4.85
C LYS A 125 -7.98 26.20 -5.89
N ILE A 126 -8.62 25.12 -5.45
CA ILE A 126 -9.58 24.38 -6.28
C ILE A 126 -10.85 25.22 -6.39
N ASP A 127 -11.33 25.42 -7.62
CA ASP A 127 -12.55 26.16 -7.91
C ASP A 127 -13.77 25.42 -7.36
N ASP A 128 -14.71 26.13 -6.74
CA ASP A 128 -15.97 25.57 -6.25
C ASP A 128 -16.78 24.91 -7.39
N ASN A 129 -16.57 25.37 -8.64
CA ASN A 129 -17.17 24.80 -9.84
C ASN A 129 -16.38 23.63 -10.46
N ILE A 130 -15.46 23.00 -9.73
CA ILE A 130 -14.65 21.87 -10.23
C ILE A 130 -15.52 20.70 -10.75
N ALA A 131 -16.70 20.50 -10.18
CA ALA A 131 -17.65 19.50 -10.63
C ALA A 131 -18.13 19.78 -12.06
N LEU A 132 -18.35 21.03 -12.45
CA LEU A 132 -18.73 21.37 -13.83
C LEU A 132 -17.55 21.18 -14.78
N LYS A 133 -16.35 21.62 -14.38
CA LYS A 133 -15.13 21.50 -15.21
C LYS A 133 -14.74 20.05 -15.49
N THR A 134 -15.04 19.14 -14.57
CA THR A 134 -14.68 17.73 -14.66
C THR A 134 -15.85 16.82 -15.00
N ASN A 135 -16.97 17.37 -15.50
CA ASN A 135 -18.20 16.61 -15.82
C ASN A 135 -18.69 15.74 -14.64
N GLY A 136 -18.52 16.22 -13.41
CA GLY A 136 -18.92 15.58 -12.17
C GLY A 136 -17.99 14.46 -11.71
N ARG A 137 -16.80 14.32 -12.32
CA ARG A 137 -15.76 13.34 -11.94
C ARG A 137 -15.14 13.68 -10.60
N ILE A 138 -14.78 14.94 -10.39
CA ILE A 138 -14.29 15.45 -9.10
C ILE A 138 -15.41 16.25 -8.46
N ARG A 139 -15.72 15.97 -7.20
CA ARG A 139 -16.73 16.72 -6.44
C ARG A 139 -16.16 17.10 -5.09
N MET A 140 -16.39 18.35 -4.72
CA MET A 140 -16.13 18.87 -3.40
C MET A 140 -17.47 18.98 -2.68
N PHE A 141 -17.60 18.35 -1.53
CA PHE A 141 -18.83 18.41 -0.73
C PHE A 141 -18.44 18.68 0.71
N GLU A 142 -18.81 19.86 1.21
CA GLU A 142 -18.46 20.35 2.54
C GLU A 142 -16.94 20.18 2.79
N ASP A 143 -16.58 19.19 3.61
CA ASP A 143 -15.21 18.97 4.07
C ASP A 143 -14.47 17.89 3.25
N GLU A 144 -15.12 17.29 2.25
CA GLU A 144 -14.62 16.13 1.50
C GLU A 144 -14.29 16.46 0.04
N LEU A 145 -13.14 15.95 -0.41
CA LEU A 145 -12.77 15.91 -1.82
C LEU A 145 -12.90 14.47 -2.35
N SER A 146 -13.80 14.29 -3.31
CA SER A 146 -14.14 12.98 -3.88
C SER A 146 -13.81 12.91 -5.36
N PHE A 147 -13.26 11.78 -5.77
CA PHE A 147 -12.93 11.44 -7.15
C PHE A 147 -13.74 10.21 -7.52
N ARG A 148 -14.65 10.33 -8.49
CA ARG A 148 -15.39 9.18 -9.03
C ARG A 148 -14.47 8.30 -9.87
N ALA A 149 -13.63 8.93 -10.68
CA ALA A 149 -12.58 8.28 -11.46
C ALA A 149 -11.33 9.16 -11.36
N VAL A 150 -10.21 8.54 -10.99
CA VAL A 150 -8.92 9.21 -10.88
C VAL A 150 -8.25 9.21 -12.25
N GLU A 151 -7.50 10.25 -12.59
CA GLU A 151 -6.70 10.39 -13.81
C GLU A 151 -5.24 10.71 -13.46
N TYR A 152 -4.27 10.45 -14.35
CA TYR A 152 -2.86 10.72 -14.03
C TYR A 152 -2.58 12.18 -13.66
N ASN A 153 -3.27 13.09 -14.34
CA ASN A 153 -3.17 14.53 -14.10
C ASN A 153 -3.72 14.92 -12.73
N ASP A 154 -4.43 14.04 -12.02
CA ASP A 154 -4.86 14.28 -10.65
C ASP A 154 -3.71 14.10 -9.65
N SER A 155 -2.56 13.55 -10.04
CA SER A 155 -1.37 13.51 -9.18
C SER A 155 -0.95 14.92 -8.74
N GLY A 156 -0.55 15.06 -7.49
CA GLY A 156 -0.17 16.36 -6.93
C GLY A 156 -0.24 16.40 -5.41
N ILE A 157 0.03 17.58 -4.85
CA ILE A 157 -0.10 17.85 -3.41
C ILE A 157 -1.45 18.52 -3.17
N TYR A 158 -2.35 17.80 -2.51
CA TYR A 158 -3.63 18.32 -2.07
C TYR A 158 -3.48 18.86 -0.66
N THR A 159 -3.86 20.12 -0.47
CA THR A 159 -3.82 20.76 0.84
C THR A 159 -5.23 21.11 1.25
N CYS A 160 -5.65 20.67 2.42
CA CYS A 160 -6.85 21.16 3.04
C CYS A 160 -6.48 22.25 4.04
N ALA A 161 -7.05 23.44 3.86
CA ALA A 161 -6.86 24.57 4.75
C ALA A 161 -8.14 24.82 5.55
N ASP A 162 -8.04 24.74 6.87
CA ASP A 162 -9.10 25.04 7.81
C ASP A 162 -8.77 26.36 8.53
N ILE A 163 -9.61 27.38 8.35
CA ILE A 163 -9.45 28.69 8.99
C ILE A 163 -10.33 28.71 10.25
N SER A 164 -9.70 28.63 11.42
CA SER A 164 -10.37 28.79 12.70
C SER A 164 -10.04 30.15 13.32
N ASN A 165 -11.05 30.85 13.85
CA ASN A 165 -10.86 32.13 14.55
C ASN A 165 -10.04 31.97 15.84
N ILE A 166 -9.98 30.75 16.40
CA ILE A 166 -9.35 30.48 17.70
C ILE A 166 -7.91 29.98 17.53
N ASN A 167 -7.68 29.10 16.55
CA ASN A 167 -6.40 28.39 16.39
C ASN A 167 -5.63 28.80 15.13
N GLY A 168 -6.05 29.88 14.47
CA GLY A 168 -5.47 30.31 13.19
C GLY A 168 -5.79 29.36 12.05
N VAL A 169 -4.94 29.37 11.02
CA VAL A 169 -5.09 28.51 9.84
C VAL A 169 -4.32 27.21 10.05
N ARG A 170 -5.01 26.08 9.89
CA ARG A 170 -4.38 24.75 9.89
C ARG A 170 -4.32 24.23 8.47
N PHE A 171 -3.16 23.68 8.11
CA PHE A 171 -2.95 23.03 6.83
C PHE A 171 -2.74 21.54 7.04
N LEU A 172 -3.40 20.74 6.20
CA LEU A 172 -3.19 19.30 6.10
C LEU A 172 -2.81 18.96 4.67
N HIS A 173 -1.63 18.40 4.50
CA HIS A 173 -1.10 18.07 3.18
C HIS A 173 -1.20 16.57 2.89
N PHE A 174 -1.77 16.25 1.74
CA PHE A 174 -1.87 14.92 1.17
C PHE A 174 -1.11 14.88 -0.14
N ARG A 175 -0.26 13.89 -0.33
CA ARG A 175 0.38 13.68 -1.62
C ARG A 175 -0.32 12.56 -2.34
N LEU A 176 -0.99 12.88 -3.44
CA LEU A 176 -1.64 11.90 -4.30
C LEU A 176 -0.70 11.53 -5.43
N PHE A 177 -0.38 10.24 -5.53
CA PHE A 177 0.34 9.68 -6.68
C PHE A 177 -0.56 8.73 -7.42
N VAL A 178 -0.83 9.07 -8.68
CA VAL A 178 -1.62 8.25 -9.57
C VAL A 178 -0.67 7.52 -10.51
N ARG A 179 -0.68 6.19 -10.45
CA ARG A 179 0.15 5.34 -11.31
C ARG A 179 -0.73 4.32 -12.01
N SER A 180 -0.37 4.02 -13.25
CA SER A 180 -0.81 2.80 -13.89
C SER A 180 0.31 1.81 -13.86
N TYR A 181 -0.07 0.56 -13.74
CA TYR A 181 0.83 -0.55 -13.90
C TYR A 181 0.38 -1.34 -15.09
N ASN A 182 1.35 -1.85 -15.84
CA ASN A 182 1.04 -2.79 -16.90
C ASN A 182 0.29 -3.98 -16.30
N SER A 183 -0.70 -4.47 -17.06
CA SER A 183 -1.40 -5.71 -16.72
C SER A 183 -0.48 -6.95 -16.67
N ASN A 184 0.77 -6.85 -17.12
CA ASN A 184 1.78 -7.90 -17.05
C ASN A 184 2.07 -8.34 -15.61
N TRP A 185 1.74 -9.60 -15.31
CA TRP A 185 1.85 -10.21 -13.97
C TRP A 185 3.29 -10.48 -13.51
N LEU A 186 4.28 -10.28 -14.38
CA LEU A 186 5.69 -10.49 -14.09
C LEU A 186 6.46 -9.18 -13.88
N GLU A 187 5.80 -8.03 -14.02
CA GLU A 187 6.47 -6.76 -13.85
C GLU A 187 6.68 -6.46 -12.35
N ILE A 188 7.95 -6.42 -11.94
CA ILE A 188 8.34 -6.22 -10.53
C ILE A 188 7.97 -4.81 -10.04
N SER A 189 7.77 -3.86 -10.96
CA SER A 189 7.29 -2.51 -10.66
C SER A 189 5.83 -2.51 -10.14
N ASN A 190 5.04 -3.53 -10.48
CA ASN A 190 3.63 -3.64 -10.13
C ASN A 190 3.48 -4.25 -8.72
N PRO A 191 3.08 -3.46 -7.71
CA PRO A 191 3.01 -3.94 -6.32
C PRO A 191 1.97 -5.06 -6.16
N ILE A 192 0.89 -5.05 -6.95
CA ILE A 192 -0.15 -6.09 -6.92
C ILE A 192 0.42 -7.41 -7.46
N ALA A 193 1.20 -7.35 -8.55
CA ALA A 193 1.85 -8.53 -9.11
C ALA A 193 2.84 -9.14 -8.10
N VAL A 194 3.67 -8.30 -7.48
CA VAL A 194 4.60 -8.72 -6.43
C VAL A 194 3.88 -9.35 -5.24
N MET A 195 2.77 -8.75 -4.79
CA MET A 195 1.97 -9.30 -3.69
C MET A 195 1.40 -10.69 -4.03
N LYS A 196 0.93 -10.90 -5.26
CA LYS A 196 0.42 -12.21 -5.71
C LYS A 196 1.53 -13.27 -5.75
N VAL A 197 2.69 -12.93 -6.30
CA VAL A 197 3.83 -13.85 -6.40
C VAL A 197 4.36 -14.21 -5.00
N THR A 198 4.48 -13.23 -4.11
CA THR A 198 4.89 -13.46 -2.71
C THR A 198 3.85 -14.28 -1.94
N LEU A 199 2.56 -14.06 -2.15
CA LEU A 199 1.50 -14.88 -1.55
C LEU A 199 1.54 -16.33 -2.06
N LEU A 200 1.75 -16.54 -3.36
CA LEU A 200 1.91 -17.88 -3.93
C LEU A 200 3.16 -18.58 -3.36
N PHE A 201 4.27 -17.85 -3.25
CA PHE A 201 5.51 -18.37 -2.68
C PHE A 201 5.35 -18.75 -1.21
N THR A 202 4.70 -17.91 -0.41
CA THR A 202 4.44 -18.20 1.02
C THR A 202 3.52 -19.41 1.20
N ILE A 203 2.47 -19.54 0.38
CA ILE A 203 1.63 -20.73 0.34
C ILE A 203 2.47 -21.97 0.03
N LEU A 204 3.34 -21.91 -0.98
CA LEU A 204 4.18 -23.03 -1.38
C LEU A 204 5.19 -23.40 -0.28
N CYS A 205 5.81 -22.42 0.37
CA CYS A 205 6.77 -22.63 1.46
C CYS A 205 6.12 -23.12 2.76
N ILE A 206 4.83 -22.89 3.00
CA ILE A 206 4.15 -23.35 4.22
C ILE A 206 3.45 -24.71 3.97
N ILE A 207 2.71 -24.81 2.87
CA ILE A 207 1.89 -26.00 2.58
C ILE A 207 2.77 -27.18 2.16
N LEU A 208 3.81 -26.95 1.36
CA LEU A 208 4.62 -28.05 0.81
C LEU A 208 5.39 -28.80 1.93
N PRO A 209 6.06 -28.13 2.88
CA PRO A 209 6.65 -28.81 4.04
C PRO A 209 5.61 -29.50 4.92
N TRP A 210 4.42 -28.92 5.08
CA TRP A 210 3.33 -29.54 5.84
C TRP A 210 2.86 -30.86 5.20
N ILE A 211 2.68 -30.87 3.87
CA ILE A 211 2.31 -32.07 3.12
C ILE A 211 3.42 -33.12 3.23
N LEU A 212 4.68 -32.74 3.02
CA LEU A 212 5.82 -33.65 3.16
C LEU A 212 5.91 -34.23 4.58
N TYR A 213 5.68 -33.41 5.61
CA TYR A 213 5.65 -33.84 7.00
C TYR A 213 4.52 -34.86 7.26
N ARG A 214 3.33 -34.61 6.73
CA ARG A 214 2.19 -35.54 6.83
C ARG A 214 2.47 -36.85 6.12
N TYR A 215 3.06 -36.78 4.93
CA TYR A 215 3.43 -37.95 4.13
C TYR A 215 4.45 -38.83 4.88
N GLN A 216 5.54 -38.25 5.38
CA GLN A 216 6.56 -38.97 6.16
C GLN A 216 5.99 -39.64 7.43
N ASN A 217 5.06 -38.98 8.11
CA ASN A 217 4.45 -39.55 9.32
C ASN A 217 3.41 -40.63 9.02
N PHE A 218 2.73 -40.55 7.87
CA PHE A 218 1.82 -41.60 7.43
C PHE A 218 2.58 -42.90 7.15
N ASP A 219 3.68 -42.82 6.40
CA ASP A 219 4.55 -43.97 6.12
C ASP A 219 5.07 -44.61 7.41
N ARG A 220 5.50 -43.80 8.39
CA ARG A 220 5.94 -44.31 9.69
C ARG A 220 4.86 -45.11 10.44
N LYS A 221 3.59 -44.69 10.36
CA LYS A 221 2.48 -45.44 10.97
C LYS A 221 2.22 -46.76 10.24
N LEU A 222 2.24 -46.74 8.91
CA LEU A 222 2.06 -47.92 8.08
C LEU A 222 3.18 -48.95 8.35
N ILE A 223 4.44 -48.50 8.35
CA ILE A 223 5.62 -49.33 8.63
C ILE A 223 5.53 -49.94 10.03
N ARG A 224 5.11 -49.17 11.05
CA ARG A 224 4.91 -49.70 12.40
C ARG A 224 3.87 -50.81 12.43
N LYS A 225 2.72 -50.62 11.75
CA LYS A 225 1.67 -51.64 11.68
C LYS A 225 2.19 -52.94 11.04
N TYR A 226 2.87 -52.83 9.89
CA TYR A 226 3.51 -53.97 9.22
C TYR A 226 4.53 -54.69 10.11
N TYR A 227 5.37 -53.95 10.84
CA TYR A 227 6.35 -54.55 11.76
C TYR A 227 5.68 -55.31 12.92
N VAL A 228 4.57 -54.81 13.45
CA VAL A 228 3.82 -55.49 14.52
C VAL A 228 3.21 -56.78 13.98
N GLU A 229 2.54 -56.73 12.83
CA GLU A 229 1.94 -57.92 12.20
C GLU A 229 3.01 -58.97 11.88
N MET A 230 4.13 -58.57 11.28
CA MET A 230 5.24 -59.47 10.97
C MET A 230 5.86 -60.12 12.22
N LYS A 231 5.94 -59.37 13.34
CA LYS A 231 6.44 -59.90 14.62
C LYS A 231 5.50 -60.97 15.19
N VAL A 232 4.18 -60.79 15.08
CA VAL A 232 3.17 -61.76 15.50
C VAL A 232 3.28 -63.03 14.64
N THR A 233 3.28 -62.93 13.32
CA THR A 233 3.39 -64.08 12.40
C THR A 233 4.67 -64.88 12.65
N LYS A 234 5.81 -64.20 12.85
CA LYS A 234 7.09 -64.85 13.15
C LYS A 234 7.06 -65.61 14.48
N SER A 235 6.31 -65.11 15.47
CA SER A 235 6.14 -65.79 16.76
C SER A 235 5.23 -67.02 16.68
N MET A 236 4.18 -66.98 15.86
CA MET A 236 3.31 -68.12 15.61
C MET A 236 4.08 -69.25 14.90
N LEU A 237 4.83 -68.94 13.84
CA LEU A 237 5.66 -69.92 13.13
C LEU A 237 6.70 -70.59 14.04
N ARG A 238 7.27 -69.86 15.02
CA ARG A 238 8.19 -70.45 16.01
C ARG A 238 7.50 -71.37 17.02
N ARG A 239 6.21 -71.16 17.31
CA ARG A 239 5.43 -72.07 18.17
C ARG A 239 5.08 -73.34 17.40
N GLU A 240 4.64 -73.18 16.16
CA GLU A 240 4.29 -74.30 15.27
C GLU A 240 5.49 -75.23 15.01
N LYS A 241 6.67 -74.68 14.68
CA LYS A 241 7.90 -75.49 14.56
C LYS A 241 8.22 -76.31 15.80
N ARG A 242 8.05 -75.73 16.99
CA ARG A 242 8.29 -76.43 18.26
C ARG A 242 7.27 -77.54 18.52
N LEU A 243 6.04 -77.43 18.01
CA LEU A 243 5.03 -78.48 18.17
C LEU A 243 5.31 -79.69 17.26
N ILE A 244 5.97 -79.50 16.12
CA ILE A 244 6.34 -80.58 15.20
C ILE A 244 7.55 -81.38 15.70
N GLU A 245 8.41 -80.76 16.51
CA GLU A 245 9.61 -81.39 17.07
C GLU A 245 9.32 -82.28 18.31
N TYR A 246 8.09 -82.28 18.83
CA TYR A 246 7.62 -83.14 19.92
C TYR A 246 6.70 -84.25 19.38
#